data_AF-L7VWS2-F1
#
_entry.id   AF-L7VWS2-F1
#
_cell.length_a   1.000
_cell.length_b   1.000
_cell.length_c   1.000
_cell.angle_alpha   90.00
_cell.angle_beta   90.00
_cell.angle_gamma   90.00
#
_symmetry.space_group_name_H-M   'P 1'
#
loop_
_entity.id
_entity.type
_entity.pdbx_description
1 polymer ?
#
loop_
_entity_poly.entity_id
_entity_poly.type
_entity_poly.pdbx_seq_one_letter_code
_entity_poly.pdbx_strand_id
1 'polypeptide(L)'
;MKTYNHRYQHSGTLFEGRFKTIPVADDAYLRRLCRYIHANPVKDGIVHQLDAWPFSNYLDWVGKRPGKLVDQRFVQEYFGSATHYDASLTEFIQQRRYLDMGFEPLNCQDR
;
A
#
# COMPACT_ATOMS: atom_id res chain seq x y z
N MET A 1 22.02 12.93 11.10
CA MET A 1 22.15 12.70 9.63
C MET A 1 23.58 12.34 9.22
N LYS A 2 24.59 13.19 9.52
CA LYS A 2 26.03 12.86 9.30
C LYS A 2 26.45 11.51 9.93
N THR A 3 25.92 11.19 11.11
CA THR A 3 26.27 9.95 11.85
C THR A 3 25.77 8.66 11.19
N TYR A 4 24.59 8.66 10.54
CA TYR A 4 24.07 7.49 9.82
C TYR A 4 24.90 7.24 8.56
N ASN A 5 25.10 8.30 7.77
CA ASN A 5 25.93 8.28 6.57
C ASN A 5 27.36 7.81 6.86
N HIS A 6 27.98 8.31 7.92
CA HIS A 6 29.31 7.89 8.35
C HIS A 6 29.37 6.42 8.80
N ARG A 7 28.32 5.93 9.49
CA ARG A 7 28.25 4.54 9.95
C ARG A 7 28.06 3.54 8.81
N TYR A 8 27.36 3.91 7.75
CA TYR A 8 27.04 3.04 6.61
C TYR A 8 27.78 3.42 5.32
N GLN A 9 28.79 4.29 5.40
CA GLN A 9 29.58 4.77 4.26
C GLN A 9 28.76 5.35 3.09
N HIS A 10 27.58 5.92 3.38
CA HIS A 10 26.76 6.60 2.38
C HIS A 10 27.16 8.07 2.25
N SER A 11 27.26 8.58 1.02
CA SER A 11 27.45 9.99 0.72
C SER A 11 26.15 10.63 0.22
N GLY A 12 25.90 11.91 0.55
CA GLY A 12 24.70 12.65 0.12
C GLY A 12 23.67 12.85 1.23
N THR A 13 22.54 13.50 0.92
CA THR A 13 21.44 13.67 1.87
C THR A 13 20.60 12.40 1.94
N LEU A 14 20.39 11.85 3.14
CA LEU A 14 19.51 10.68 3.37
C LEU A 14 18.06 10.91 2.90
N PHE A 15 17.61 12.16 2.87
CA PHE A 15 16.29 12.52 2.35
C PHE A 15 16.46 13.26 1.02
N GLU A 16 15.67 12.88 0.04
CA GLU A 16 15.62 13.53 -1.27
C GLU A 16 14.53 14.61 -1.26
N GLY A 17 14.94 15.88 -1.14
CA GLY A 17 14.04 17.03 -1.21
C GLY A 17 13.08 17.19 -0.02
N ARG A 18 12.05 18.03 -0.22
CA ARG A 18 10.98 18.25 0.77
C ARG A 18 9.93 17.14 0.66
N PHE A 19 9.42 16.69 1.79
CA PHE A 19 8.28 15.76 1.81
C PHE A 19 7.05 16.41 1.16
N LYS A 20 6.27 15.62 0.43
CA LYS A 20 4.98 16.04 -0.14
C LYS A 20 3.87 15.67 0.84
N THR A 21 2.91 16.57 1.02
CA THR A 21 1.68 16.32 1.78
C THR A 21 0.47 16.51 0.90
N ILE A 22 -0.48 15.59 1.01
CA ILE A 22 -1.77 15.66 0.34
C ILE A 22 -2.83 15.39 1.42
N PRO A 23 -3.80 16.28 1.63
CA PRO A 23 -4.87 16.05 2.60
C PRO A 23 -5.72 14.85 2.15
N VAL A 24 -6.11 14.01 3.11
CA VAL A 24 -7.10 12.96 2.87
C VAL A 24 -8.48 13.60 2.98
N ALA A 25 -9.12 13.82 1.83
CA ALA A 25 -10.36 14.60 1.74
C ALA A 25 -11.63 13.77 2.00
N ASP A 26 -11.58 12.46 1.71
CA ASP A 26 -12.73 11.56 1.85
C ASP A 26 -12.30 10.09 2.06
N ASP A 27 -13.25 9.28 2.49
CA ASP A 27 -13.04 7.85 2.79
C ASP A 27 -12.69 7.03 1.54
N ALA A 28 -13.17 7.42 0.36
CA ALA A 28 -12.84 6.70 -0.87
C ALA A 28 -11.37 6.90 -1.22
N TYR A 29 -10.85 8.11 -1.05
CA TYR A 29 -9.45 8.43 -1.20
C TYR A 29 -8.60 7.74 -0.12
N LEU A 30 -9.03 7.75 1.14
CA LEU A 30 -8.35 7.02 2.23
C LEU A 30 -8.20 5.52 1.89
N ARG A 31 -9.30 4.85 1.52
CA ARG A 31 -9.28 3.42 1.16
C ARG A 31 -8.36 3.14 -0.02
N ARG A 32 -8.37 4.01 -1.04
CA ARG A 32 -7.48 3.90 -2.20
C ARG A 32 -6.02 4.10 -1.82
N LEU A 33 -5.73 5.07 -0.94
CA LEU A 33 -4.39 5.36 -0.45
C LEU A 33 -3.81 4.17 0.34
N CYS A 34 -4.59 3.58 1.26
CA CYS A 34 -4.15 2.39 2.00
C CYS A 34 -3.81 1.23 1.06
N ARG A 35 -4.68 0.95 0.07
CA ARG A 35 -4.40 -0.09 -0.94
C ARG A 35 -3.16 0.23 -1.77
N TYR A 36 -2.98 1.49 -2.17
CA TYR A 36 -1.78 1.92 -2.88
C TYR A 36 -0.51 1.64 -2.08
N ILE A 37 -0.48 2.04 -0.80
CA ILE A 37 0.69 1.84 0.07
C ILE A 37 1.04 0.34 0.18
N HIS A 38 0.07 -0.52 0.43
CA HIS A 38 0.32 -1.97 0.54
C HIS A 38 0.61 -2.66 -0.79
N ALA A 39 0.10 -2.12 -1.91
CA ALA A 39 0.39 -2.64 -3.24
C ALA A 39 1.77 -2.24 -3.78
N ASN A 40 2.38 -1.14 -3.30
CA ASN A 40 3.63 -0.60 -3.84
C ASN A 40 4.77 -1.62 -3.99
N PRO A 41 5.07 -2.47 -3.00
CA PRO A 41 6.16 -3.44 -3.12
C PRO A 41 5.94 -4.45 -4.26
N VAL A 42 4.68 -4.83 -4.52
CA VAL A 42 4.32 -5.72 -5.63
C VAL A 42 4.33 -4.95 -6.96
N LYS A 43 3.72 -3.76 -6.96
CA LYS A 43 3.64 -2.87 -8.12
C LYS A 43 5.03 -2.54 -8.67
N ASP A 44 5.98 -2.22 -7.80
CA ASP A 44 7.34 -1.81 -8.18
C ASP A 44 8.28 -3.02 -8.38
N GLY A 45 7.73 -4.25 -8.33
CA GLY A 45 8.48 -5.48 -8.60
C GLY A 45 9.48 -5.89 -7.52
N ILE A 46 9.39 -5.30 -6.32
CA ILE A 46 10.28 -5.62 -5.18
C ILE A 46 9.95 -7.02 -4.64
N VAL A 47 8.67 -7.40 -4.64
CA VAL A 47 8.19 -8.73 -4.25
C VAL A 47 7.12 -9.23 -5.21
N HIS A 48 6.98 -10.55 -5.35
CA HIS A 48 5.93 -11.16 -6.18
C HIS A 48 4.58 -11.30 -5.46
N GLN A 49 4.60 -11.35 -4.14
CA GLN A 49 3.43 -11.58 -3.29
C GLN A 49 3.40 -10.58 -2.15
N LEU A 50 2.21 -10.16 -1.74
CA LEU A 50 2.01 -9.19 -0.65
C LEU A 50 2.64 -9.65 0.67
N ASP A 51 2.51 -10.94 0.99
CA ASP A 51 3.03 -11.51 2.24
C ASP A 51 4.56 -11.46 2.35
N ALA A 52 5.26 -11.32 1.23
CA ALA A 52 6.72 -11.29 1.18
C ALA A 52 7.33 -9.93 1.56
N TRP A 53 6.52 -8.89 1.80
CA TRP A 53 7.00 -7.58 2.22
C TRP A 53 6.78 -7.30 3.72
N PRO A 54 7.77 -7.58 4.59
CA PRO A 54 7.61 -7.45 6.04
C PRO A 54 7.63 -6.00 6.53
N PHE A 55 8.06 -5.04 5.70
CA PHE A 55 8.29 -3.64 6.06
C PHE A 55 7.04 -2.75 5.91
N SER A 56 5.85 -3.36 5.90
CA SER A 56 4.57 -2.67 6.02
C SER A 56 3.75 -3.31 7.14
N ASN A 57 2.60 -2.73 7.50
CA ASN A 57 1.65 -3.33 8.44
C ASN A 57 0.56 -4.17 7.74
N TYR A 58 0.68 -4.47 6.45
CA TYR A 58 -0.28 -5.33 5.73
C TYR A 58 -0.50 -6.68 6.44
N LEU A 59 0.57 -7.38 6.82
CA LEU A 59 0.49 -8.68 7.51
C LEU A 59 -0.27 -8.58 8.85
N ASP A 60 -0.22 -7.42 9.51
CA ASP A 60 -0.94 -7.16 10.75
C ASP A 60 -2.43 -6.89 10.49
N TRP A 61 -2.78 -6.26 9.35
CA TRP A 61 -4.17 -6.04 8.93
C TRP A 61 -4.87 -7.33 8.55
N VAL A 62 -4.15 -8.26 7.90
CA VAL A 62 -4.70 -9.55 7.47
C VAL A 62 -4.55 -10.65 8.54
N GLY A 63 -4.07 -10.31 9.74
CA GLY A 63 -3.94 -11.24 10.87
C GLY A 63 -2.86 -12.31 10.71
N LYS A 64 -1.97 -12.18 9.72
CA LYS A 64 -0.83 -13.10 9.48
C LYS A 64 0.37 -12.81 10.38
N ARG A 65 0.41 -11.63 11.01
CA ARG A 65 1.42 -11.24 12.00
C ARG A 65 0.75 -10.63 13.24
N PRO A 66 1.15 -11.02 14.47
CA PRO A 66 0.64 -10.43 15.69
C PRO A 66 1.28 -9.05 15.93
N GLY A 67 0.88 -8.06 15.14
CA GLY A 67 1.33 -6.68 15.28
C GLY A 67 0.52 -5.89 16.30
N LYS A 68 1.20 -5.02 17.07
CA LYS A 68 0.57 -4.07 18.00
C LYS A 68 0.36 -2.67 17.40
N LEU A 69 0.88 -2.43 16.20
CA LEU A 69 0.89 -1.12 15.53
C LEU A 69 -0.25 -0.95 14.52
N VAL A 70 -1.38 -1.63 14.77
CA VAL A 70 -2.58 -1.56 13.95
C VAL A 70 -3.79 -1.36 14.85
N ASP A 71 -4.60 -0.35 14.55
CA ASP A 71 -5.94 -0.23 15.12
C ASP A 71 -6.88 -1.15 14.32
N GLN A 72 -7.25 -2.28 14.92
CA GLN A 72 -8.15 -3.24 14.28
C GLN A 72 -9.56 -2.65 14.06
N ARG A 73 -9.97 -1.65 14.86
CA ARG A 73 -11.25 -0.96 14.65
C ARG A 73 -11.22 -0.12 13.39
N PHE A 74 -10.09 0.51 13.07
CA PHE A 74 -9.91 1.22 11.82
C PHE A 74 -10.06 0.27 10.62
N VAL A 75 -9.43 -0.91 10.68
CA VAL A 75 -9.56 -1.90 9.59
C VAL A 75 -11.02 -2.33 9.44
N GLN A 76 -11.71 -2.57 10.55
CA GLN A 76 -13.12 -2.94 10.54
C GLN A 76 -14.04 -1.83 10.01
N GLU A 77 -13.85 -0.58 10.44
CA GLU A 77 -14.67 0.57 10.05
C GLU A 77 -14.56 0.88 8.55
N TYR A 78 -13.34 0.91 8.02
CA TYR A 78 -13.10 1.33 6.64
C TYR A 78 -13.09 0.17 5.63
N PHE A 79 -12.84 -1.07 6.08
CA PHE A 79 -12.66 -2.22 5.19
C PHE A 79 -13.46 -3.47 5.60
N GLY A 80 -14.22 -3.42 6.70
CA GLY A 80 -15.14 -4.48 7.14
C GLY A 80 -14.44 -5.64 7.84
N SER A 81 -13.53 -6.35 7.17
CA SER A 81 -12.75 -7.43 7.77
C SER A 81 -11.38 -7.60 7.12
N ALA A 82 -10.48 -8.30 7.80
CA ALA A 82 -9.18 -8.71 7.26
C ALA A 82 -9.30 -9.38 5.88
N THR A 83 -10.28 -10.28 5.73
CA THR A 83 -10.54 -11.00 4.47
C THR A 83 -11.07 -10.09 3.37
N HIS A 84 -12.02 -9.19 3.68
CA HIS A 84 -12.50 -8.21 2.70
C HIS A 84 -11.38 -7.26 2.26
N TYR A 85 -10.52 -6.86 3.20
CA TYR A 85 -9.37 -6.03 2.88
C TYR A 85 -8.42 -6.72 1.91
N ASP A 86 -8.02 -7.97 2.22
CA ASP A 86 -7.13 -8.79 1.40
C ASP A 86 -7.66 -8.99 -0.04
N ALA A 87 -8.96 -9.31 -0.15
CA ALA A 87 -9.64 -9.42 -1.44
C ALA A 87 -9.60 -8.10 -2.21
N SER A 88 -9.97 -6.98 -1.56
CA SER A 88 -9.99 -5.66 -2.20
C SER A 88 -8.61 -5.18 -2.66
N LEU A 89 -7.55 -5.59 -1.94
CA LEU A 89 -6.17 -5.26 -2.30
C LEU A 89 -5.69 -6.11 -3.48
N THR A 90 -6.05 -7.39 -3.49
CA THR A 90 -5.78 -8.28 -4.63
C THR A 90 -6.45 -7.75 -5.90
N GLU A 91 -7.74 -7.39 -5.83
CA GLU A 91 -8.47 -6.75 -6.92
C GLU A 91 -7.80 -5.45 -7.39
N PHE A 92 -7.38 -4.60 -6.45
CA PHE A 92 -6.70 -3.35 -6.77
C PHE A 92 -5.38 -3.57 -7.53
N ILE A 93 -4.60 -4.59 -7.15
CA ILE A 93 -3.38 -4.97 -7.88
C ILE A 93 -3.71 -5.47 -9.28
N GLN A 94 -4.73 -6.33 -9.43
CA GLN A 94 -5.13 -6.85 -10.75
C GLN A 94 -5.63 -5.73 -11.67
N GLN A 95 -6.47 -4.83 -11.15
CA GLN A 95 -6.96 -3.68 -11.90
C GLN A 95 -5.82 -2.76 -12.35
N ARG A 96 -4.83 -2.52 -11.48
CA ARG A 96 -3.65 -1.73 -11.84
C ARG A 96 -2.80 -2.40 -12.92
N ARG A 97 -2.54 -3.71 -12.79
CA ARG A 97 -1.82 -4.47 -13.82
C ARG A 97 -2.53 -4.42 -15.17
N TYR A 98 -3.86 -4.47 -15.17
CA TYR A 98 -4.67 -4.34 -16.38
C TYR A 98 -4.47 -2.98 -17.06
N LEU A 99 -4.51 -1.89 -16.27
CA LEU A 99 -4.24 -0.53 -16.75
C LEU A 99 -2.79 -0.36 -17.24
N ASP A 100 -1.81 -0.92 -16.53
CA ASP A 100 -0.39 -0.85 -16.91
C ASP A 100 -0.11 -1.64 -18.21
N MET A 101 -0.93 -2.66 -18.51
CA MET A 101 -0.89 -3.41 -19.78
C MET A 101 -1.65 -2.71 -20.94
N GLY A 102 -2.23 -1.53 -20.70
CA GLY A 102 -2.86 -0.73 -21.75
C GLY A 102 -4.27 -1.18 -22.16
N PHE A 103 -4.96 -1.94 -21.32
CA PHE A 103 -6.36 -2.28 -21.56
C PHE A 103 -7.28 -1.29 -20.82
N GLU A 104 -8.25 -0.69 -21.53
CA GLU A 104 -9.27 0.18 -20.95
C GLU A 104 -10.33 -0.64 -20.21
N PRO A 105 -10.76 -0.25 -18.99
CA PRO A 105 -11.75 -1.02 -18.24
C PRO A 105 -13.05 -1.11 -19.03
N LEU A 106 -13.62 -2.33 -19.14
CA LEU A 106 -14.94 -2.57 -19.71
C LEU A 106 -15.96 -1.69 -19.00
N ASN A 107 -16.37 -0.59 -19.65
CA ASN A 107 -17.41 0.28 -19.14
C ASN A 107 -18.75 -0.45 -19.28
N CYS A 108 -19.21 -1.05 -18.18
CA CYS A 108 -20.56 -1.62 -18.11
C CYS A 108 -21.56 -0.46 -17.91
N GLN A 109 -21.64 0.43 -18.91
CA GLN A 109 -22.64 1.51 -19.01
C GLN A 109 -23.27 1.59 -20.41
N ASP A 110 -23.14 0.55 -21.22
CA ASP A 110 -23.96 0.36 -22.42
C ASP A 110 -24.89 -0.84 -22.23
N ARG A 111 -26.06 -0.58 -21.63
CA ARG A 111 -27.33 -1.20 -22.02
C ARG A 111 -28.52 -0.45 -21.45
#